data_AF-A0A2M7FC80-F1
#
_entry.id   AF-A0A2M7FC80-F1
#
_cell.length_a   1.000
_cell.length_b   1.000
_cell.length_c   1.000
_cell.angle_alpha   90.00
_cell.angle_beta   90.00
_cell.angle_gamma   90.00
#
_symmetry.space_group_name_H-M   'P 1'
#
loop_
_entity.id
_entity.type
_entity.pdbx_description
1 polymer ?
#
loop_
_entity_poly.entity_id
_entity_poly.type
_entity_poly.pdbx_seq_one_letter_code
_entity_poly.pdbx_strand_id
1 'polypeptide(L)'
;MRQSWWPLFYQTLGGALTIFLAVVFLALPVQGFPVSLSAFLKVASVPGSAILLLALSAMLGQIFLALLSLLALRSVSPELARTLARPLLDGGVAALVGGVAAYATLAFEGDIAPLTTLMAVFTQGLIAGVVGLAASALALYIVENKEFLIVASALRRLVRPPGRRTNVLAPSAKDPIQP
;
A
#
# COMPACT_ATOMS: atom_id res chain seq x y z
N MET A 1 -21.07 11.76 -26.52
CA MET A 1 -20.16 10.64 -26.84
C MET A 1 -18.79 11.19 -27.21
N ARG A 2 -17.92 11.51 -26.24
CA ARG A 2 -16.60 12.09 -26.52
C ARG A 2 -15.53 11.39 -25.66
N GLN A 3 -14.65 10.68 -26.38
CA GLN A 3 -13.32 10.17 -26.03
C GLN A 3 -13.17 9.15 -24.90
N SER A 4 -13.47 7.88 -25.20
CA SER A 4 -13.09 6.69 -24.42
C SER A 4 -11.64 6.21 -24.62
N TRP A 5 -10.80 6.96 -25.36
CA TRP A 5 -9.45 6.53 -25.78
C TRP A 5 -8.35 6.93 -24.79
N TRP A 6 -8.61 7.92 -23.93
CA TRP A 6 -7.70 8.37 -22.88
C TRP A 6 -7.19 7.24 -21.95
N PRO A 7 -8.02 6.30 -21.46
CA PRO A 7 -7.52 5.22 -20.59
C PRO A 7 -6.51 4.29 -21.26
N LEU A 8 -6.59 4.07 -22.58
CA LEU A 8 -5.60 3.28 -23.31
C LEU A 8 -4.27 4.03 -23.42
N PHE A 9 -4.33 5.34 -23.69
CA PHE A 9 -3.13 6.17 -23.78
C PHE A 9 -2.35 6.26 -22.45
N TYR A 10 -3.04 6.37 -21.33
CA TYR A 10 -2.37 6.36 -20.01
C TYR A 10 -1.70 5.01 -19.73
N GLN A 11 -2.37 3.90 -20.07
CA GLN A 11 -1.81 2.56 -19.89
C GLN A 11 -0.59 2.31 -20.79
N THR A 12 -0.63 2.74 -22.06
CA THR A 12 0.52 2.60 -22.96
C THR A 12 1.70 3.45 -22.48
N LEU A 13 1.45 4.65 -21.98
CA LEU A 13 2.50 5.52 -21.45
C LEU A 13 3.14 4.94 -20.17
N GLY A 14 2.33 4.40 -19.24
CA GLY A 14 2.82 3.72 -18.05
C GLY A 14 3.63 2.45 -18.37
N GLY A 15 3.15 1.65 -19.34
CA GLY A 15 3.86 0.47 -19.83
C GLY A 15 5.19 0.84 -20.53
N ALA A 16 5.18 1.86 -21.37
CA ALA A 16 6.38 2.36 -22.05
C ALA A 16 7.43 2.85 -21.04
N LEU A 17 7.01 3.60 -20.02
CA LEU A 17 7.92 4.03 -18.95
C LEU A 17 8.49 2.84 -18.17
N THR A 18 7.67 1.83 -17.87
CA THR A 18 8.11 0.61 -17.17
C THR A 18 9.21 -0.10 -17.97
N ILE A 19 8.98 -0.32 -19.26
CA ILE A 19 9.96 -0.97 -20.16
C ILE A 19 11.23 -0.11 -20.25
N PHE A 20 11.09 1.20 -20.41
CA PHE A 20 12.22 2.12 -20.46
C PHE A 20 13.08 2.04 -19.19
N LEU A 21 12.47 2.11 -18.00
CA LEU A 21 13.18 1.96 -16.72
C LEU A 21 13.83 0.58 -16.59
N ALA A 22 13.16 -0.49 -17.02
CA ALA A 22 13.72 -1.84 -16.97
C ALA A 22 15.01 -1.94 -17.80
N VAL A 23 15.00 -1.41 -19.04
CA VAL A 23 16.19 -1.38 -19.91
C VAL A 23 17.30 -0.53 -19.28
N VAL A 24 16.96 0.65 -18.75
CA VAL A 24 17.94 1.53 -18.09
C VAL A 24 18.58 0.84 -16.89
N PHE A 25 17.79 0.22 -16.01
CA PHE A 25 18.31 -0.47 -14.83
C PHE A 25 19.12 -1.71 -15.17
N LEU A 26 18.75 -2.48 -16.20
CA LEU A 26 19.53 -3.63 -16.66
C LEU A 26 20.85 -3.21 -17.33
N ALA A 27 20.91 -2.01 -17.92
CA ALA A 27 22.13 -1.46 -18.49
C ALA A 27 23.10 -0.88 -17.45
N LEU A 28 22.65 -0.71 -16.20
CA LEU A 28 23.54 -0.26 -15.13
C LEU A 28 24.60 -1.33 -14.83
N PRO A 29 25.86 -0.92 -14.57
CA PRO A 29 26.88 -1.88 -14.18
C PRO A 29 26.49 -2.56 -12.86
N VAL A 30 26.95 -3.79 -12.67
CA VAL A 30 26.71 -4.62 -11.47
C VAL A 30 27.36 -4.07 -10.18
N GLN A 31 27.84 -2.83 -10.21
CA GLN A 31 28.47 -2.12 -9.10
C GLN A 31 27.72 -0.81 -8.82
N GLY A 32 27.70 -0.37 -7.57
CA GLY A 32 26.95 0.82 -7.15
C GLY A 32 25.49 0.51 -6.83
N PHE A 33 24.55 1.15 -7.55
CA PHE A 33 23.12 1.15 -7.20
C PHE A 33 22.51 -0.26 -7.03
N PRO A 34 22.72 -1.24 -7.93
CA PRO A 34 22.17 -2.58 -7.75
C PRO A 34 22.65 -3.26 -6.46
N VAL A 35 23.92 -3.09 -6.09
CA VAL A 35 24.52 -3.67 -4.87
C VAL A 35 23.96 -2.99 -3.63
N SER A 36 23.86 -1.66 -3.64
CA SER A 36 23.27 -0.90 -2.53
C SER A 36 21.80 -1.27 -2.31
N LEU A 37 21.04 -1.45 -3.39
CA LEU A 37 19.65 -1.88 -3.32
C LEU A 37 19.52 -3.31 -2.77
N SER A 38 20.36 -4.24 -3.23
CA SER A 38 20.39 -5.61 -2.70
C SER A 38 20.81 -5.66 -1.23
N ALA A 39 21.74 -4.82 -0.79
CA ALA A 39 22.12 -4.69 0.61
C ALA A 39 20.97 -4.10 1.46
N PHE A 40 20.33 -3.03 0.97
CA PHE A 40 19.18 -2.41 1.64
C PHE A 40 18.03 -3.40 1.84
N LEU A 41 17.72 -4.20 0.82
CA LEU A 41 16.68 -5.23 0.89
C LEU A 41 17.11 -6.50 1.65
N LYS A 42 18.34 -6.56 2.18
CA LYS A 42 18.92 -7.73 2.86
C LYS A 42 18.99 -8.99 1.97
N VAL A 43 19.24 -8.82 0.67
CA VAL A 43 19.33 -9.89 -0.35
C VAL A 43 20.72 -9.93 -1.03
N ALA A 44 21.73 -9.26 -0.48
CA ALA A 44 23.07 -9.16 -1.09
C ALA A 44 23.74 -10.53 -1.36
N SER A 45 23.40 -11.56 -0.57
CA SER A 45 23.97 -12.91 -0.67
C SER A 45 23.26 -13.81 -1.70
N VAL A 46 22.20 -13.34 -2.35
CA VAL A 46 21.37 -14.16 -3.26
C VAL A 46 21.68 -13.79 -4.72
N PRO A 47 22.03 -14.78 -5.57
CA PRO A 47 22.20 -14.56 -7.00
C PRO A 47 20.89 -14.08 -7.65
N GLY A 48 20.96 -13.08 -8.53
CA GLY A 48 19.80 -12.61 -9.31
C GLY A 48 19.24 -11.24 -8.96
N SER A 49 20.09 -10.27 -8.58
CA SER A 49 19.69 -8.88 -8.32
C SER A 49 18.99 -8.19 -9.50
N ALA A 50 19.20 -8.67 -10.73
CA ALA A 50 18.48 -8.19 -11.91
C ALA A 50 16.95 -8.28 -11.76
N ILE A 51 16.44 -9.31 -11.08
CA ILE A 51 14.99 -9.46 -10.85
C ILE A 51 14.46 -8.35 -9.94
N LEU A 52 15.27 -7.88 -8.96
CA LEU A 52 14.91 -6.76 -8.09
C LEU A 52 14.81 -5.45 -8.88
N LEU A 53 15.72 -5.24 -9.85
CA LEU A 53 15.70 -4.07 -10.72
C LEU A 53 14.46 -4.07 -11.63
N LEU A 54 14.07 -5.23 -12.15
CA LEU A 54 12.82 -5.39 -12.91
C LEU A 54 11.60 -5.10 -12.02
N ALA A 55 11.54 -5.65 -10.81
CA ALA A 55 10.46 -5.36 -9.87
C ALA A 55 10.39 -3.86 -9.51
N LEU A 56 11.53 -3.21 -9.31
CA LEU A 56 11.60 -1.76 -9.05
C LEU A 56 11.10 -0.95 -10.24
N SER A 57 11.46 -1.34 -11.47
CA SER A 57 10.97 -0.68 -12.69
C SER A 57 9.45 -0.77 -12.80
N ALA A 58 8.87 -1.93 -12.52
CA ALA A 58 7.42 -2.14 -12.50
C ALA A 58 6.75 -1.29 -11.41
N MET A 59 7.30 -1.25 -10.20
CA MET A 59 6.77 -0.43 -9.11
C MET A 59 6.75 1.07 -9.49
N LEU A 60 7.86 1.60 -10.03
CA LEU A 60 7.94 2.99 -10.46
C LEU A 60 6.98 3.29 -11.61
N GLY A 61 6.84 2.37 -12.57
CA GLY A 61 5.86 2.47 -13.64
C GLY A 61 4.41 2.51 -13.14
N GLN A 62 4.06 1.69 -12.14
CA GLN A 62 2.74 1.71 -11.51
C GLN A 62 2.48 2.99 -10.72
N ILE A 63 3.48 3.50 -9.99
CA ILE A 63 3.36 4.78 -9.28
C ILE A 63 3.14 5.93 -10.28
N PHE A 64 3.89 5.94 -11.38
CA PHE A 64 3.71 6.94 -12.43
C PHE A 64 2.33 6.86 -13.08
N LEU A 65 1.86 5.65 -13.39
CA LEU A 65 0.51 5.44 -13.93
C LEU A 65 -0.57 5.91 -12.95
N ALA A 66 -0.42 5.63 -11.66
CA ALA A 66 -1.31 6.11 -10.60
C ALA A 66 -1.30 7.64 -10.49
N LEU A 67 -0.14 8.28 -10.67
CA LEU A 67 -0.05 9.74 -10.68
C LEU A 67 -0.75 10.34 -11.90
N LEU A 68 -0.55 9.77 -13.09
CA LEU A 68 -1.24 10.21 -14.31
C LEU A 68 -2.75 10.04 -14.20
N SER A 69 -3.22 8.92 -13.63
CA SER A 69 -4.65 8.70 -13.44
C SER A 69 -5.25 9.67 -12.43
N LEU A 70 -4.52 10.03 -11.37
CA LEU A 70 -4.95 11.04 -10.41
C LEU A 70 -4.97 12.45 -11.03
N LEU A 71 -4.00 12.79 -11.88
CA LEU A 71 -3.98 14.07 -12.61
C LEU A 71 -5.13 14.16 -13.64
N ALA A 72 -5.41 13.07 -14.34
CA ALA A 72 -6.57 12.98 -15.24
C ALA A 72 -7.89 13.09 -14.47
N LEU A 73 -7.98 12.49 -13.27
CA LEU A 73 -9.15 12.64 -12.42
C LEU A 73 -9.31 14.09 -11.96
N ARG A 74 -8.21 14.78 -11.65
CA ARG A 74 -8.22 16.18 -11.23
C ARG A 74 -8.75 17.12 -12.31
N SER A 75 -8.52 16.83 -13.58
CA SER A 75 -9.05 17.65 -14.69
C SER A 75 -10.55 17.47 -14.92
N VAL A 76 -11.10 16.30 -14.56
CA VAL A 76 -12.54 15.98 -14.69
C VAL A 76 -13.32 16.35 -13.43
N SER A 77 -12.78 16.06 -12.24
CA SER A 77 -13.40 16.34 -10.95
C SER A 77 -12.32 16.75 -9.92
N PRO A 78 -12.03 18.06 -9.80
CA PRO A 78 -10.96 18.55 -8.93
C PRO A 78 -11.28 18.34 -7.44
N GLU A 79 -12.55 18.33 -7.05
CA GLU A 79 -12.98 18.12 -5.67
C GLU A 79 -12.73 16.68 -5.20
N LEU A 80 -13.04 15.70 -6.04
CA LEU A 80 -12.77 14.29 -5.75
C LEU A 80 -11.27 14.01 -5.67
N ALA A 81 -10.48 14.55 -6.61
CA ALA A 81 -9.03 14.39 -6.61
C ALA A 81 -8.38 14.99 -5.34
N ARG A 82 -8.86 16.16 -4.88
CA ARG A 82 -8.36 16.78 -3.64
C ARG A 82 -8.73 15.96 -2.40
N THR A 83 -9.91 15.36 -2.41
CA THR A 83 -10.40 14.51 -1.32
C THR A 83 -9.57 13.23 -1.21
N LEU A 84 -9.12 12.65 -2.33
CA LEU A 84 -8.28 11.44 -2.36
C LEU A 84 -6.79 11.72 -2.12
N ALA A 85 -6.28 12.86 -2.58
CA ALA A 85 -4.85 13.18 -2.47
C ALA A 85 -4.39 13.29 -1.01
N ARG A 86 -5.24 13.80 -0.11
CA ARG A 86 -4.88 13.95 1.30
C ARG A 86 -4.74 12.59 2.02
N PRO A 87 -5.72 11.68 1.98
CA PRO A 87 -5.56 10.31 2.49
C PRO A 87 -4.40 9.55 1.86
N LEU A 88 -4.10 9.77 0.57
CA LEU A 88 -2.95 9.16 -0.09
C LEU A 88 -1.62 9.60 0.53
N LEU A 89 -1.47 10.90 0.82
CA LEU A 89 -0.26 11.42 1.48
C LEU A 89 -0.18 10.97 2.94
N ASP A 90 -1.28 11.05 3.68
CA ASP A 90 -1.35 10.62 5.08
C ASP A 90 -1.02 9.12 5.19
N GLY A 91 -1.57 8.31 4.28
CA GLY A 91 -1.27 6.88 4.14
C GLY A 91 0.16 6.60 3.71
N GLY A 92 0.71 7.38 2.78
CA GLY A 92 2.10 7.27 2.33
C GLY A 92 3.10 7.54 3.45
N VAL A 93 2.89 8.61 4.23
CA VAL A 93 3.72 8.93 5.40
C VAL A 93 3.63 7.84 6.44
N ALA A 94 2.41 7.37 6.75
CA ALA A 94 2.23 6.27 7.70
C ALA A 94 2.91 4.98 7.24
N ALA A 95 2.82 4.63 5.96
CA ALA A 95 3.48 3.46 5.39
C ALA A 95 5.01 3.56 5.48
N LEU A 96 5.59 4.75 5.28
CA LEU A 96 7.02 4.98 5.48
C LEU A 96 7.43 4.80 6.95
N VAL A 97 6.64 5.34 7.89
CA VAL A 97 6.88 5.17 9.34
C VAL A 97 6.83 3.69 9.72
N GLY A 98 5.83 2.95 9.25
CA GLY A 98 5.76 1.50 9.48
C GLY A 98 6.89 0.72 8.82
N GLY A 99 7.29 1.09 7.60
CA GLY A 99 8.43 0.47 6.93
C GLY A 99 9.74 0.68 7.67
N VAL A 100 9.99 1.90 8.18
CA VAL A 100 11.17 2.21 9.02
C VAL A 100 11.13 1.44 10.32
N ALA A 101 9.97 1.36 10.98
CA ALA A 101 9.80 0.60 12.22
C ALA A 101 10.08 -0.90 11.98
N ALA A 102 9.52 -1.49 10.93
CA ALA A 102 9.77 -2.88 10.55
C ALA A 102 11.26 -3.12 10.25
N TYR A 103 11.91 -2.23 9.48
CA TYR A 103 13.33 -2.34 9.17
C TYR A 103 14.20 -2.25 10.43
N ALA A 104 13.87 -1.34 11.36
CA ALA A 104 14.55 -1.21 12.64
C ALA A 104 14.40 -2.48 13.50
N THR A 105 13.20 -3.08 13.54
CA THR A 105 12.98 -4.38 14.20
C THR A 105 13.86 -5.46 13.58
N LEU A 106 13.89 -5.57 12.25
CA LEU A 106 14.76 -6.54 11.55
C LEU A 106 16.26 -6.27 11.79
N ALA A 107 16.67 -5.02 11.96
CA ALA A 107 18.05 -4.68 12.26
C ALA A 107 18.43 -5.11 13.69
N PHE A 108 17.53 -4.91 14.65
CA PHE A 108 17.73 -5.35 16.04
C PHE A 108 17.72 -6.87 16.16
N GLU A 109 16.77 -7.55 15.52
CA GLU A 109 16.61 -9.01 15.62
C GLU A 109 17.66 -9.78 14.80
N GLY A 110 18.16 -9.17 13.73
CA GLY A 110 19.23 -9.73 12.89
C GLY A 110 20.61 -9.78 13.56
N ASP A 111 20.81 -9.00 14.64
CA ASP A 111 22.03 -9.06 15.46
C ASP A 111 21.98 -10.22 16.48
N ILE A 112 20.76 -10.66 16.85
CA ILE A 112 20.52 -11.62 17.94
C ILE A 112 20.40 -13.07 17.43
N ALA A 113 19.84 -13.29 16.24
CA ALA A 113 19.58 -14.63 15.71
C ALA A 113 20.12 -14.81 14.26
N PRO A 114 20.93 -15.86 13.99
CA PRO A 114 21.41 -16.14 12.64
C PRO A 114 20.27 -16.44 11.66
N LEU A 115 20.28 -15.80 10.48
CA LEU A 115 19.33 -16.04 9.38
C LEU A 115 19.61 -17.36 8.63
N THR A 116 19.97 -18.42 9.35
CA THR A 116 20.41 -19.69 8.77
C THR A 116 19.25 -20.66 8.52
N THR A 117 18.05 -20.38 9.04
CA THR A 117 16.87 -21.23 8.86
C THR A 117 15.67 -20.43 8.36
N LEU A 118 14.85 -21.07 7.50
CA LEU A 118 13.61 -20.49 6.98
C LEU A 118 12.67 -20.05 8.11
N MET A 119 12.55 -20.86 9.15
CA MET A 119 11.71 -20.56 10.30
C MET A 119 12.15 -19.27 11.01
N ALA A 120 13.45 -19.07 11.19
CA ALA A 120 13.98 -17.85 11.81
C ALA A 120 13.65 -16.60 10.97
N VAL A 121 13.90 -16.65 9.65
CA VAL A 121 13.60 -15.53 8.75
C VAL A 121 12.10 -15.24 8.69
N PHE A 122 11.26 -16.28 8.70
CA PHE A 122 9.81 -16.13 8.72
C PHE A 122 9.30 -15.48 10.02
N THR A 123 9.77 -15.94 11.19
CA THR A 123 9.34 -15.37 12.47
C THR A 123 9.83 -13.94 12.65
N GLN A 124 11.08 -13.66 12.26
CA GLN A 124 11.64 -12.30 12.25
C GLN A 124 10.82 -11.38 11.34
N GLY A 125 10.52 -11.83 10.12
CA GLY A 125 9.67 -11.10 9.17
C GLY A 125 8.25 -10.87 9.70
N LEU A 126 7.66 -11.86 10.37
CA LEU A 126 6.33 -11.75 10.96
C LEU A 126 6.30 -10.73 12.10
N ILE A 127 7.25 -10.80 13.02
CA ILE A 127 7.36 -9.87 14.16
C ILE A 127 7.59 -8.45 13.65
N ALA A 128 8.57 -8.26 12.75
CA ALA A 128 8.83 -6.97 12.13
C ALA A 128 7.62 -6.42 11.37
N GLY A 129 6.88 -7.29 10.66
CA GLY A 129 5.64 -6.92 9.98
C GLY A 129 4.56 -6.44 10.94
N VAL A 130 4.35 -7.13 12.06
CA VAL A 130 3.39 -6.72 13.10
C VAL A 130 3.78 -5.37 13.71
N VAL A 131 5.06 -5.18 14.04
CA VAL A 131 5.57 -3.90 14.58
C VAL A 131 5.39 -2.77 13.57
N GLY A 132 5.73 -3.01 12.29
CA GLY A 132 5.54 -2.04 11.23
C GLY A 132 4.07 -1.65 11.02
N LEU A 133 3.16 -2.63 11.01
CA LEU A 133 1.73 -2.36 10.91
C LEU A 133 1.20 -1.58 12.12
N ALA A 134 1.64 -1.91 13.32
CA ALA A 134 1.28 -1.19 14.54
C ALA A 134 1.77 0.28 14.48
N ALA A 135 2.99 0.51 14.02
CA ALA A 135 3.56 1.84 13.84
C ALA A 135 2.81 2.64 12.76
N SER A 136 2.45 2.03 11.62
CA SER A 136 1.61 2.66 10.59
C SER A 136 0.23 3.04 11.14
N ALA A 137 -0.41 2.15 11.89
CA ALA A 137 -1.71 2.41 12.50
C ALA A 137 -1.63 3.57 13.51
N LEU A 138 -0.57 3.62 14.31
CA LEU A 138 -0.32 4.72 15.24
C LEU A 138 -0.07 6.04 14.50
N ALA A 139 0.71 6.03 13.43
CA ALA A 139 0.95 7.21 12.61
C ALA A 139 -0.36 7.76 12.00
N LEU A 140 -1.20 6.88 11.43
CA LEU A 140 -2.52 7.26 10.90
C LEU A 140 -3.45 7.79 11.99
N TYR A 141 -3.37 7.25 13.20
CA TYR A 141 -4.13 7.73 14.35
C TYR A 141 -3.70 9.14 14.76
N ILE A 142 -2.38 9.41 14.82
CA ILE A 142 -1.82 10.73 15.17
C ILE A 142 -2.17 11.78 14.11
N VAL A 143 -2.17 11.41 12.83
CA VAL A 143 -2.55 12.30 11.71
C VAL A 143 -4.07 12.55 11.68
N GLU A 144 -4.84 11.91 12.57
CA GLU A 144 -6.31 11.99 12.63
C GLU A 144 -6.97 11.73 11.26
N ASN A 145 -6.46 10.75 10.51
CA ASN A 145 -6.99 10.45 9.20
C ASN A 145 -8.44 9.94 9.33
N LYS A 146 -9.39 10.76 8.89
CA LYS A 146 -10.84 10.49 8.98
C LYS A 146 -11.22 9.19 8.27
N GLU A 147 -10.60 8.89 7.12
CA GLU A 147 -10.87 7.65 6.39
C GLU A 147 -10.37 6.43 7.17
N PHE A 148 -9.19 6.51 7.78
CA PHE A 148 -8.68 5.45 8.63
C PHE A 148 -9.60 5.18 9.83
N LEU A 149 -10.08 6.24 10.51
CA LEU A 149 -11.01 6.08 11.64
C LEU A 149 -12.33 5.44 11.22
N ILE A 150 -12.86 5.77 10.04
CA ILE A 150 -14.06 5.14 9.49
C ILE A 150 -13.81 3.65 9.26
N VAL A 151 -12.73 3.29 8.57
CA VAL A 151 -12.37 1.89 8.28
C VAL A 151 -12.12 1.11 9.57
N ALA A 152 -11.36 1.67 10.52
CA ALA A 152 -11.08 1.05 11.81
C ALA A 152 -12.36 0.82 12.62
N SER A 153 -13.29 1.77 12.60
CA SER A 153 -14.58 1.64 13.28
C SER A 153 -15.45 0.54 12.66
N ALA A 154 -15.45 0.42 11.32
CA ALA A 154 -16.16 -0.64 10.60
C ALA A 154 -15.56 -2.02 10.89
N LEU A 155 -14.22 -2.13 10.87
CA LEU A 155 -13.51 -3.36 11.21
C LEU A 155 -13.79 -3.79 12.65
N ARG A 156 -13.77 -2.84 13.61
CA ARG A 156 -14.09 -3.12 15.02
C ARG A 156 -15.52 -3.62 15.20
N ARG A 157 -16.47 -3.15 14.39
CA ARG A 157 -17.86 -3.65 14.38
C ARG A 157 -17.95 -5.07 13.82
N LEU A 158 -17.16 -5.40 12.80
CA LEU A 158 -17.14 -6.73 12.19
C LEU A 158 -16.47 -7.78 13.09
N VAL A 159 -15.38 -7.40 13.77
CA VAL A 159 -14.63 -8.30 14.66
C VAL A 159 -15.35 -8.52 16.00
N ARG A 160 -16.21 -7.58 16.43
CA ARG A 160 -17.09 -7.83 17.58
C ARG A 160 -18.09 -8.93 17.22
N PRO A 161 -18.23 -10.00 18.04
CA PRO A 161 -19.28 -10.99 17.83
C PRO A 161 -20.64 -10.28 17.83
N PRO A 162 -21.64 -10.75 17.05
CA PRO A 162 -22.93 -10.09 16.90
C PRO A 162 -23.69 -10.09 18.24
N GLY A 163 -23.40 -9.08 19.06
CA GLY A 163 -24.10 -8.77 20.28
C GLY A 163 -25.35 -7.99 19.92
N ARG A 164 -26.48 -8.70 19.90
CA ARG A 164 -27.86 -8.21 19.77
C ARG A 164 -28.32 -7.99 18.32
N ARG A 165 -29.15 -8.94 17.86
CA ARG A 165 -30.14 -8.70 16.79
C ARG A 165 -30.83 -7.38 17.09
N THR A 166 -30.61 -6.37 16.26
CA THR A 166 -31.54 -5.24 16.19
C THR A 166 -32.90 -5.86 15.90
N ASN A 167 -33.85 -5.67 16.81
CA ASN A 167 -35.25 -6.00 16.59
C ASN A 167 -35.63 -5.32 15.28
N VAL A 168 -35.66 -6.10 14.20
CA VAL A 168 -36.26 -5.68 12.94
C VAL A 168 -37.68 -5.33 13.33
N LEU A 169 -38.02 -4.05 13.26
CA LEU A 169 -39.38 -3.57 13.50
C LEU A 169 -40.29 -4.42 12.63
N ALA A 170 -41.17 -5.21 13.25
CA ALA A 170 -42.21 -5.90 12.52
C ALA A 170 -42.95 -4.83 11.69
N PRO A 171 -43.25 -5.08 10.40
CA PRO A 171 -44.03 -4.16 9.61
C PRO A 171 -45.30 -3.83 10.40
N SER A 172 -45.48 -2.57 10.76
CA SER A 172 -46.70 -2.09 11.40
C SER A 172 -47.82 -2.11 10.35
N ALA A 173 -48.26 -3.30 9.98
CA ALA A 173 -49.44 -3.52 9.17
C ALA A 173 -50.67 -3.40 10.07
N LYS A 174 -51.02 -2.16 10.39
CA LYS A 174 -52.37 -1.75 10.78
C LYS A 174 -52.59 -0.32 10.31
N ASP A 175 -52.74 -0.16 9.00
CA ASP A 175 -53.59 0.93 8.52
C ASP A 175 -55.04 0.47 8.75
N PRO A 176 -55.79 1.09 9.68
CA PRO A 176 -57.21 0.82 9.79
C PRO A 176 -57.86 1.33 8.50
N ILE A 177 -58.48 0.40 7.78
CA ILE A 177 -59.45 0.71 6.73
C ILE A 177 -60.51 1.60 7.39
N GLN A 178 -60.45 2.91 7.10
CA GLN A 178 -61.52 3.82 7.47
C GLN A 178 -62.67 3.61 6.47
N PRO A 179 -63.93 3.53 6.96
CA PRO A 179 -65.10 3.20 6.15
C PRO A 179 -65.47 4.30 5.14
#